data_AF-A0A3M0NXK2-F1
#
_entry.id   AF-A0A3M0NXK2-F1
#
_cell.length_a   1.000
_cell.length_b   1.000
_cell.length_c   1.000
_cell.angle_alpha   90.00
_cell.angle_beta   90.00
_cell.angle_gamma   90.00
#
_symmetry.space_group_name_H-M   'P 1'
#
loop_
_entity.id
_entity.type
_entity.pdbx_description
1 polymer ?
#
loop_
_entity_poly.entity_id
_entity_poly.type
_entity_poly.pdbx_seq_one_letter_code
_entity_poly.pdbx_strand_id
1 'polypeptide(L)'
;MRKIFLLRGAPGSGKSSFISRHHLQPYAISRDQIRLLLANLTYYYEEETDCLHQVIPRYANEQTEKVVDYLVEEKMKRGETVIVDSTHIFTENIEHYQPWVERYHYELFVVDLMYHKTLRNLLNRNEIRRQYDWVKPNVIREMFLSYQDNFDVPEWAHVISPNQLGKALSQKESNLDHFAHVIAIPDKVTEENFPHVHISNFYFSFNDLFTEKYGTYRNVVTIGKTKDEVVNQFRLPFFVFKFHHKHFLISAYPVRNEMLDPIKKVKSVWSYSTGLANPADFLEQFPQSRPQHVHQFNLCKLHPDRLLHIW
;
A
#
# COMPACT_ATOMS: atom_id res chain seq x y z
N MET A 1 -0.84 -4.70 6.65
CA MET A 1 -1.12 -3.34 6.13
C MET A 1 -1.46 -3.46 4.67
N ARG A 2 -2.68 -3.10 4.31
CA ARG A 2 -3.16 -3.10 2.94
C ARG A 2 -3.39 -1.66 2.54
N LYS A 3 -2.82 -1.23 1.42
CA LYS A 3 -2.78 0.19 1.08
C LYS A 3 -3.21 0.39 -0.35
N ILE A 4 -4.06 1.39 -0.56
CA ILE A 4 -4.41 1.89 -1.88
C ILE A 4 -3.93 3.33 -1.99
N PHE A 5 -3.30 3.65 -3.11
CA PHE A 5 -2.77 4.98 -3.40
C PHE A 5 -3.50 5.57 -4.60
N LEU A 6 -4.26 6.63 -4.39
CA LEU A 6 -4.87 7.41 -5.46
C LEU A 6 -3.94 8.54 -5.85
N LEU A 7 -3.53 8.62 -7.12
CA LEU A 7 -2.79 9.77 -7.60
C LEU A 7 -3.76 10.90 -7.88
N ARG A 8 -3.56 12.06 -7.26
CA ARG A 8 -4.37 13.26 -7.46
C ARG A 8 -3.59 14.28 -8.28
N GLY A 9 -4.20 14.72 -9.38
CA GLY A 9 -3.74 15.89 -10.12
C GLY A 9 -4.13 15.93 -11.59
N ALA A 10 -4.13 17.14 -12.13
CA ALA A 10 -4.49 17.43 -13.52
C ALA A 10 -3.47 16.86 -14.53
N PRO A 11 -3.84 16.77 -15.82
CA PRO A 11 -2.86 16.64 -16.91
C PRO A 11 -1.72 17.65 -16.74
N GLY A 12 -0.48 17.17 -16.81
CA GLY A 12 0.74 17.96 -16.66
C GLY A 12 1.30 18.01 -15.22
N SER A 13 0.60 17.46 -14.23
CA SER A 13 1.05 17.47 -12.82
C SER A 13 2.28 16.59 -12.58
N GLY A 14 2.48 15.56 -13.41
CA GLY A 14 3.64 14.66 -13.35
C GLY A 14 3.35 13.25 -12.83
N LYS A 15 2.08 12.79 -12.82
CA LYS A 15 1.68 11.45 -12.34
C LYS A 15 2.47 10.31 -13.00
N SER A 16 2.48 10.26 -14.32
CA SER A 16 3.21 9.22 -15.06
C SER A 16 4.73 9.29 -14.81
N SER A 17 5.29 10.49 -14.67
CA SER A 17 6.70 10.66 -14.27
C SER A 17 6.96 10.20 -12.85
N PHE A 18 6.02 10.41 -11.92
CA PHE A 18 6.09 9.95 -10.55
C PHE A 18 6.07 8.41 -10.49
N ILE A 19 5.11 7.78 -11.16
CA ILE A 19 5.05 6.30 -11.29
C ILE A 19 6.38 5.76 -11.82
N SER A 20 6.90 6.37 -12.88
CA SER A 20 8.14 5.92 -13.52
C SER A 20 9.38 6.05 -12.62
N ARG A 21 9.57 7.21 -11.98
CA ARG A 21 10.70 7.47 -11.09
C ARG A 21 10.71 6.60 -9.84
N HIS A 22 9.54 6.14 -9.41
CA HIS A 22 9.39 5.27 -8.25
C HIS A 22 9.22 3.79 -8.61
N HIS A 23 9.38 3.42 -9.90
CA HIS A 23 9.25 2.05 -10.39
C HIS A 23 7.89 1.41 -10.07
N LEU A 24 6.81 2.20 -10.09
CA LEU A 24 5.47 1.78 -9.70
C LEU A 24 4.63 1.23 -10.86
N GLN A 25 5.17 1.22 -12.08
CA GLN A 25 4.47 0.77 -13.29
C GLN A 25 3.79 -0.61 -13.15
N PRO A 26 4.44 -1.64 -12.54
CA PRO A 26 3.81 -2.96 -12.39
C PRO A 26 2.60 -2.97 -11.46
N TYR A 27 2.46 -1.94 -10.61
CA TYR A 27 1.44 -1.86 -9.56
C TYR A 27 0.33 -0.85 -9.89
N ALA A 28 0.57 0.03 -10.86
CA ALA A 28 -0.32 1.13 -11.20
C ALA A 28 -1.40 0.72 -12.21
N ILE A 29 -2.65 1.02 -11.88
CA ILE A 29 -3.82 0.94 -12.75
C ILE A 29 -4.02 2.34 -13.34
N SER A 30 -3.64 2.55 -14.60
CA SER A 30 -3.79 3.84 -15.28
C SER A 30 -5.02 3.86 -16.18
N ARG A 31 -5.93 4.82 -15.93
CA ARG A 31 -7.15 4.97 -16.75
C ARG A 31 -6.81 5.24 -18.22
N ASP A 32 -5.77 6.03 -18.49
CA ASP A 32 -5.35 6.35 -19.86
C ASP A 32 -4.77 5.11 -20.59
N GLN A 33 -4.01 4.27 -19.88
CA GLN A 33 -3.53 3.01 -20.46
C GLN A 33 -4.69 2.05 -20.77
N ILE A 34 -5.69 1.96 -19.90
CA ILE A 34 -6.87 1.13 -20.13
C ILE A 34 -7.70 1.65 -21.30
N ARG A 35 -7.88 2.97 -21.44
CA ARG A 35 -8.54 3.56 -22.62
C ARG A 35 -7.84 3.15 -23.91
N LEU A 36 -6.50 3.16 -23.92
CA LEU A 36 -5.70 2.76 -25.08
C LEU A 36 -5.78 1.25 -25.39
N LEU A 37 -6.10 0.41 -24.40
CA LEU A 37 -6.39 -1.02 -24.63
C LEU A 37 -7.79 -1.23 -25.22
N LEU A 38 -8.76 -0.38 -24.85
CA LEU A 38 -10.16 -0.49 -25.27
C LEU A 38 -10.42 0.20 -26.62
N ALA A 39 -9.63 1.20 -26.98
CA ALA A 39 -9.85 2.04 -28.15
C ALA A 39 -8.54 2.56 -28.74
N ASN A 40 -8.51 2.64 -30.07
CA ASN A 40 -7.43 3.31 -30.78
C ASN A 40 -7.47 4.83 -30.56
N LEU A 41 -6.34 5.48 -30.81
CA LEU A 41 -6.26 6.94 -30.85
C LEU A 41 -7.22 7.53 -31.89
N THR A 42 -7.75 8.71 -31.60
CA THR A 42 -8.59 9.50 -32.51
C THR A 42 -7.94 10.85 -32.79
N TYR A 43 -8.50 11.61 -33.74
CA TYR A 43 -8.00 12.93 -34.08
C TYR A 43 -8.96 14.02 -33.61
N TYR A 44 -8.38 15.13 -33.15
CA TYR A 44 -9.08 16.35 -32.77
C TYR A 44 -8.45 17.53 -33.51
N TYR A 45 -9.27 18.30 -34.23
CA TYR A 45 -8.85 19.52 -34.90
C TYR A 45 -9.14 20.73 -34.01
N GLU A 46 -8.12 21.54 -33.73
CA GLU A 46 -8.20 22.79 -32.97
C GLU A 46 -8.26 23.97 -33.94
N GLU A 47 -9.45 24.55 -34.12
CA GLU A 47 -9.70 25.62 -35.09
C GLU A 47 -8.89 26.90 -34.83
N GLU A 48 -8.66 27.25 -33.56
CA GLU A 48 -7.96 28.49 -33.17
C GLU A 48 -6.48 28.49 -33.58
N THR A 49 -5.86 27.31 -33.62
CA THR A 49 -4.42 27.13 -33.88
C THR A 49 -4.12 26.43 -35.21
N ASP A 50 -5.17 26.06 -35.95
CA ASP A 50 -5.09 25.25 -37.19
C ASP A 50 -4.24 23.98 -36.97
N CYS A 51 -4.47 23.29 -35.84
CA CYS A 51 -3.66 22.14 -35.43
C CYS A 51 -4.49 20.84 -35.36
N LEU A 52 -3.94 19.76 -35.90
CA LEU A 52 -4.51 18.41 -35.79
C LEU A 52 -3.78 17.62 -34.71
N HIS A 53 -4.49 17.32 -33.62
CA HIS A 53 -3.98 16.54 -32.50
C HIS A 53 -4.44 15.09 -32.59
N GLN A 54 -3.53 14.15 -32.40
CA GLN A 54 -3.89 12.78 -32.06
C GLN A 54 -4.18 12.74 -30.55
N VAL A 55 -5.27 12.12 -30.10
CA VAL A 55 -5.72 12.11 -28.69
C VAL A 55 -6.34 10.78 -28.28
N ILE A 56 -6.39 10.53 -26.96
CA ILE A 56 -7.12 9.40 -26.38
C ILE A 56 -8.63 9.67 -26.45
N PRO A 57 -9.44 8.76 -27.03
CA PRO A 57 -10.88 8.96 -27.13
C PRO A 57 -11.58 8.87 -25.76
N ARG A 58 -12.67 9.64 -25.62
CA ARG A 58 -13.49 9.65 -24.39
C ARG A 58 -14.73 8.76 -24.45
N TYR A 59 -15.12 8.25 -25.62
CA TYR A 59 -16.32 7.42 -25.75
C TYR A 59 -16.21 6.08 -25.01
N ALA A 60 -14.99 5.61 -24.73
CA ALA A 60 -14.73 4.38 -23.98
C ALA A 60 -14.69 4.59 -22.46
N ASN A 61 -15.07 5.77 -21.94
CA ASN A 61 -14.95 6.10 -20.52
C ASN A 61 -15.75 5.14 -19.63
N GLU A 62 -17.00 4.82 -19.98
CA GLU A 62 -17.83 3.93 -19.16
C GLU A 62 -17.22 2.52 -19.05
N GLN A 63 -16.75 1.97 -20.16
CA GLN A 63 -16.06 0.68 -20.18
C GLN A 63 -14.74 0.74 -19.42
N THR A 64 -14.01 1.85 -19.52
CA THR A 64 -12.75 2.08 -18.78
C THR A 64 -13.00 2.04 -17.28
N GLU A 65 -14.01 2.74 -16.77
CA GLU A 65 -14.31 2.75 -15.33
C GLU A 65 -14.67 1.34 -14.83
N LYS A 66 -15.49 0.59 -15.59
CA LYS A 66 -15.81 -0.82 -15.26
C LYS A 66 -14.56 -1.70 -15.16
N VAL A 67 -13.60 -1.53 -16.06
CA VAL A 67 -12.34 -2.28 -16.03
C VAL A 67 -11.45 -1.84 -14.87
N VAL A 68 -11.37 -0.54 -14.59
CA VAL A 68 -10.60 0.00 -13.46
C VAL A 68 -11.14 -0.57 -12.14
N ASP A 69 -12.45 -0.50 -11.94
CA ASP A 69 -13.12 -1.00 -10.74
C ASP A 69 -12.88 -2.49 -10.54
N TYR A 70 -13.02 -3.28 -11.60
CA TYR A 70 -12.71 -4.71 -11.59
C TYR A 70 -11.26 -4.98 -11.19
N LEU A 71 -10.29 -4.29 -11.80
CA LEU A 71 -8.87 -4.49 -11.52
C LEU A 71 -8.50 -4.08 -10.08
N VAL A 72 -9.08 -2.99 -9.58
CA VAL A 72 -8.88 -2.53 -8.21
C VAL A 72 -9.42 -3.57 -7.23
N GLU A 73 -10.68 -4.00 -7.40
CA GLU A 73 -11.30 -4.96 -6.48
C GLU A 73 -10.58 -6.32 -6.50
N GLU A 74 -10.16 -6.82 -7.67
CA GLU A 74 -9.43 -8.08 -7.77
C GLU A 74 -8.05 -8.04 -7.08
N LYS A 75 -7.32 -6.93 -7.21
CA LYS A 75 -6.08 -6.73 -6.43
C LYS A 75 -6.37 -6.63 -4.94
N MET A 76 -7.45 -5.94 -4.57
CA MET A 76 -7.83 -5.77 -3.17
C MET A 76 -8.18 -7.09 -2.49
N LYS A 77 -8.93 -7.98 -3.17
CA LYS A 77 -9.23 -9.36 -2.74
C LYS A 77 -7.98 -10.17 -2.41
N ARG A 78 -6.88 -9.95 -3.14
CA ARG A 78 -5.60 -10.65 -2.94
C ARG A 78 -4.70 -10.01 -1.88
N GLY A 79 -5.12 -8.87 -1.29
CA GLY A 79 -4.31 -8.13 -0.33
C GLY A 79 -3.17 -7.32 -0.96
N GLU A 80 -3.14 -7.17 -2.29
CA GLU A 80 -2.09 -6.46 -3.01
C GLU A 80 -2.18 -4.95 -2.80
N THR A 81 -1.03 -4.28 -2.69
CA THR A 81 -0.99 -2.82 -2.77
C THR A 81 -1.47 -2.34 -4.14
N VAL A 82 -2.41 -1.39 -4.13
CA VAL A 82 -3.03 -0.85 -5.34
C VAL A 82 -2.60 0.59 -5.53
N ILE A 83 -2.23 0.95 -6.76
CA ILE A 83 -1.96 2.35 -7.14
C ILE A 83 -2.90 2.70 -8.29
N VAL A 84 -3.70 3.74 -8.16
CA VAL A 84 -4.64 4.17 -9.20
C VAL A 84 -4.18 5.50 -9.77
N ASP A 85 -3.77 5.48 -11.05
CA ASP A 85 -3.43 6.67 -11.82
C ASP A 85 -4.69 7.19 -12.52
N SER A 86 -5.34 8.14 -11.85
CA SER A 86 -6.41 8.98 -12.39
C SER A 86 -6.18 10.42 -11.94
N THR A 87 -7.12 11.32 -12.18
CA THR A 87 -7.00 12.72 -11.75
C THR A 87 -7.47 12.95 -10.32
N HIS A 88 -8.49 12.21 -9.85
CA HIS A 88 -9.05 12.27 -8.49
C HIS A 88 -9.18 13.71 -7.95
N ILE A 89 -9.68 14.63 -8.79
CA ILE A 89 -9.80 16.06 -8.46
C ILE A 89 -10.96 16.27 -7.49
N PHE A 90 -12.10 15.66 -7.79
CA PHE A 90 -13.33 15.72 -7.02
C PHE A 90 -13.37 14.68 -5.89
N THR A 91 -13.98 15.06 -4.77
CA THR A 91 -14.11 14.24 -3.55
C THR A 91 -14.88 12.94 -3.81
N GLU A 92 -15.92 12.99 -4.63
CA GLU A 92 -16.78 11.86 -4.97
C GLU A 92 -15.97 10.74 -5.67
N ASN A 93 -14.93 11.12 -6.43
CA ASN A 93 -14.03 10.13 -7.05
C ASN A 93 -13.17 9.38 -6.02
N ILE A 94 -12.95 9.96 -4.84
CA ILE A 94 -12.24 9.32 -3.73
C ILE A 94 -13.23 8.47 -2.93
N GLU A 95 -14.42 9.00 -2.65
CA GLU A 95 -15.50 8.31 -1.95
C GLU A 95 -15.95 7.02 -2.63
N HIS A 96 -15.87 6.98 -3.97
CA HIS A 96 -16.11 5.77 -4.76
C HIS A 96 -15.39 4.52 -4.24
N TYR A 97 -14.20 4.68 -3.65
CA TYR A 97 -13.39 3.56 -3.15
C TYR A 97 -13.77 3.10 -1.73
N GLN A 98 -14.58 3.86 -0.98
CA GLN A 98 -14.89 3.60 0.42
C GLN A 98 -15.46 2.19 0.67
N PRO A 99 -16.43 1.67 -0.11
CA PRO A 99 -17.00 0.35 0.15
C PRO A 99 -15.96 -0.78 0.09
N TRP A 100 -14.95 -0.67 -0.80
CA TRP A 100 -13.87 -1.65 -0.89
C TRP A 100 -12.82 -1.47 0.20
N VAL A 101 -12.53 -0.22 0.56
CA VAL A 101 -11.60 0.10 1.65
C VAL A 101 -12.08 -0.52 2.96
N GLU A 102 -13.38 -0.38 3.27
CA GLU A 102 -14.02 -0.99 4.44
C GLU A 102 -14.07 -2.51 4.33
N ARG A 103 -14.54 -3.05 3.20
CA ARG A 103 -14.70 -4.50 2.98
C ARG A 103 -13.39 -5.27 3.09
N TYR A 104 -12.30 -4.72 2.57
CA TYR A 104 -11.01 -5.41 2.49
C TYR A 104 -9.96 -4.89 3.48
N HIS A 105 -10.35 -4.02 4.40
CA HIS A 105 -9.49 -3.41 5.42
C HIS A 105 -8.23 -2.73 4.84
N TYR A 106 -8.43 -1.85 3.87
CA TYR A 106 -7.36 -1.02 3.30
C TYR A 106 -7.26 0.33 4.01
N GLU A 107 -6.08 0.91 3.97
CA GLU A 107 -5.87 2.33 4.22
C GLU A 107 -5.74 3.06 2.87
N LEU A 108 -6.48 4.16 2.68
CA LEU A 108 -6.44 4.94 1.46
C LEU A 108 -5.54 6.17 1.61
N PHE A 109 -4.59 6.30 0.68
CA PHE A 109 -3.68 7.43 0.59
C PHE A 109 -3.92 8.21 -0.70
N VAL A 110 -4.14 9.51 -0.60
CA VAL A 110 -4.17 10.42 -1.74
C VAL A 110 -2.78 11.03 -1.89
N VAL A 111 -2.09 10.67 -2.97
CA VAL A 111 -0.82 11.30 -3.33
C VAL A 111 -1.13 12.53 -4.15
N ASP A 112 -0.97 13.72 -3.57
CA ASP A 112 -1.31 14.97 -4.23
C ASP A 112 -0.10 15.57 -4.98
N LEU A 113 -0.17 15.57 -6.31
CA LEU A 113 0.86 16.13 -7.20
C LEU A 113 0.62 17.59 -7.60
N MET A 114 -0.44 18.22 -7.09
CA MET A 114 -0.88 19.58 -7.43
C MET A 114 -0.40 20.65 -6.43
N TYR A 115 -0.03 20.28 -5.20
CA TYR A 115 0.41 21.20 -4.12
C TYR A 115 1.34 22.36 -4.52
N HIS A 116 2.24 22.14 -5.48
CA HIS A 116 3.22 23.15 -5.95
C HIS A 116 3.06 23.48 -7.44
N LYS A 117 1.89 23.24 -8.02
CA LYS A 117 1.61 23.48 -9.43
C LYS A 117 0.79 24.75 -9.59
N THR A 118 1.16 25.54 -10.58
CA THR A 118 0.37 26.67 -11.06
C THR A 118 -0.29 26.28 -12.37
N LEU A 119 -1.42 26.91 -12.69
CA LEU A 119 -2.08 26.72 -13.98
C LEU A 119 -1.11 26.92 -15.16
N ARG A 120 -0.31 27.99 -15.14
CA ARG A 120 0.72 28.26 -16.15
C ARG A 120 1.70 27.08 -16.30
N ASN A 121 2.18 26.53 -15.19
CA ASN A 121 3.11 25.41 -15.21
C ASN A 121 2.47 24.13 -15.80
N LEU A 122 1.17 23.93 -15.61
CA LEU A 122 0.45 22.78 -16.19
C LEU A 122 0.23 22.96 -17.69
N LEU A 123 -0.19 24.15 -18.12
CA LEU A 123 -0.40 24.49 -19.53
C LEU A 123 0.91 24.38 -20.34
N ASN A 124 2.00 25.00 -19.87
CA ASN A 124 3.30 24.92 -20.53
C ASN A 124 3.79 23.47 -20.66
N ARG A 125 3.52 22.62 -19.66
CA ARG A 125 3.87 21.20 -19.73
C ARG A 125 3.00 20.45 -20.72
N ASN A 126 1.73 20.81 -20.86
CA ASN A 126 0.80 20.17 -21.76
C ASN A 126 1.14 20.41 -23.23
N GLU A 127 1.64 21.60 -23.57
CA GLU A 127 2.09 21.94 -24.93
C GLU A 127 3.24 21.04 -25.40
N ILE A 128 4.16 20.66 -24.50
CA ILE A 128 5.34 19.84 -24.84
C ILE A 128 5.13 18.33 -24.61
N ARG A 129 3.89 17.89 -24.36
CA ARG A 129 3.59 16.46 -24.13
C ARG A 129 3.80 15.63 -25.40
N ARG A 130 4.09 14.34 -25.22
CA ARG A 130 4.09 13.37 -26.32
C ARG A 130 2.70 13.35 -26.96
N GLN A 131 2.67 13.27 -28.28
CA GLN A 131 1.54 13.52 -29.17
C GLN A 131 0.15 13.29 -28.54
N TYR A 132 -0.17 12.05 -28.15
CA TYR A 132 -1.52 11.70 -27.69
C TYR A 132 -1.83 11.96 -26.21
N ASP A 133 -0.83 12.35 -25.41
CA ASP A 133 -1.01 12.75 -24.01
C ASP A 133 -1.48 14.21 -23.87
N TRP A 134 -1.53 14.95 -24.99
CA TRP A 134 -2.03 16.31 -25.04
C TRP A 134 -3.52 16.35 -24.72
N VAL A 135 -3.91 17.35 -23.92
CA VAL A 135 -5.31 17.61 -23.57
C VAL A 135 -5.62 19.08 -23.85
N LYS A 136 -6.85 19.39 -24.28
CA LYS A 136 -7.27 20.77 -24.53
C LYS A 136 -6.95 21.70 -23.34
N PRO A 137 -6.36 22.89 -23.55
CA PRO A 137 -6.03 23.84 -22.48
C PRO A 137 -7.21 24.19 -21.56
N ASN A 138 -8.43 24.34 -22.10
CA ASN A 138 -9.63 24.63 -21.31
C ASN A 138 -9.95 23.52 -20.28
N VAL A 139 -9.72 22.25 -20.62
CA VAL A 139 -9.92 21.13 -19.69
C VAL A 139 -8.94 21.22 -18.52
N ILE A 140 -7.69 21.64 -18.77
CA ILE A 140 -6.70 21.83 -17.70
C ILE A 140 -7.07 23.01 -16.81
N ARG A 141 -7.58 24.09 -17.40
CA ARG A 141 -8.12 25.25 -16.65
C ARG A 141 -9.25 24.83 -15.73
N GLU A 142 -10.25 24.14 -16.26
CA GLU A 142 -11.40 23.62 -15.49
C GLU A 142 -10.92 22.70 -14.35
N MET A 143 -10.06 21.73 -14.64
CA MET A 143 -9.53 20.83 -13.61
C MET A 143 -8.71 21.54 -12.54
N PHE A 144 -7.97 22.60 -12.90
CA PHE A 144 -7.22 23.40 -11.93
C PHE A 144 -8.16 24.17 -11.02
N LEU A 145 -9.19 24.84 -11.57
CA LEU A 145 -10.20 25.55 -10.79
C LEU A 145 -10.97 24.58 -9.88
N SER A 146 -11.45 23.46 -10.42
CA SER A 146 -12.11 22.42 -9.62
C SER A 146 -11.22 21.87 -8.51
N TYR A 147 -9.91 21.74 -8.72
CA TYR A 147 -8.97 21.36 -7.66
C TYR A 147 -8.89 22.41 -6.54
N GLN A 148 -8.90 23.70 -6.89
CA GLN A 148 -8.89 24.77 -5.90
C GLN A 148 -10.18 24.80 -5.09
N ASP A 149 -11.32 24.56 -5.75
CA ASP A 149 -12.64 24.58 -5.11
C ASP A 149 -12.92 23.31 -4.28
N ASN A 150 -12.28 22.19 -4.61
CA ASN A 150 -12.48 20.90 -3.95
C ASN A 150 -11.20 20.46 -3.23
N PHE A 151 -10.49 21.35 -2.56
CA PHE A 151 -9.19 21.01 -1.96
C PHE A 151 -9.29 19.87 -0.93
N ASP A 152 -10.39 19.83 -0.18
CA ASP A 152 -10.63 18.86 0.87
C ASP A 152 -10.79 17.44 0.32
N VAL A 153 -10.40 16.47 1.14
CA VAL A 153 -10.60 15.04 0.87
C VAL A 153 -11.40 14.44 2.04
N PRO A 154 -12.02 13.26 1.88
CA PRO A 154 -12.75 12.63 2.98
C PRO A 154 -11.85 12.40 4.20
N GLU A 155 -12.38 12.59 5.42
CA GLU A 155 -11.59 12.53 6.66
C GLU A 155 -10.89 11.18 6.90
N TRP A 156 -11.47 10.09 6.37
CA TRP A 156 -10.92 8.74 6.48
C TRP A 156 -9.78 8.47 5.48
N ALA A 157 -9.52 9.39 4.55
CA ALA A 157 -8.42 9.30 3.58
C ALA A 157 -7.19 10.10 4.04
N HIS A 158 -6.00 9.58 3.78
CA HIS A 158 -4.75 10.24 4.14
C HIS A 158 -4.16 11.01 2.97
N VAL A 159 -4.04 12.33 3.08
CA VAL A 159 -3.32 13.13 2.06
C VAL A 159 -1.82 13.09 2.33
N ILE A 160 -1.04 12.78 1.30
CA ILE A 160 0.42 12.80 1.35
C ILE A 160 1.00 13.51 0.13
N SER A 161 2.15 14.14 0.33
CA SER A 161 2.98 14.63 -0.76
C SER A 161 3.74 13.48 -1.45
N PRO A 162 4.20 13.65 -2.70
CA PRO A 162 4.95 12.63 -3.43
C PRO A 162 6.19 12.10 -2.66
N ASN A 163 6.87 12.98 -1.93
CA ASN A 163 8.06 12.63 -1.16
C ASN A 163 7.76 11.74 0.07
N GLN A 164 6.51 11.70 0.51
CA GLN A 164 6.08 10.89 1.64
C GLN A 164 5.65 9.47 1.22
N LEU A 165 5.55 9.17 -0.07
CA LEU A 165 5.16 7.84 -0.57
C LEU A 165 6.03 6.72 0.02
N GLY A 166 7.35 6.89 0.03
CA GLY A 166 8.26 5.88 0.56
C GLY A 166 7.97 5.56 2.03
N LYS A 167 7.66 6.58 2.84
CA LYS A 167 7.25 6.40 4.24
C LYS A 167 5.89 5.71 4.35
N ALA A 168 4.95 6.05 3.47
CA ALA A 168 3.63 5.43 3.44
C ALA A 168 3.67 3.96 2.98
N LEU A 169 4.58 3.59 2.08
CA LEU A 169 4.81 2.19 1.69
C LEU A 169 5.60 1.39 2.73
N SER A 170 6.34 2.06 3.62
CA SER A 170 7.16 1.35 4.59
C SER A 170 6.36 0.91 5.82
N GLN A 171 6.83 -0.17 6.45
CA GLN A 171 6.41 -0.59 7.79
C GLN A 171 7.43 -0.13 8.81
N LYS A 172 6.97 0.48 9.90
CA LYS A 172 7.84 0.85 11.03
C LYS A 172 7.90 -0.28 12.03
N GLU A 173 9.05 -0.44 12.68
CA GLU A 173 9.14 -1.29 13.85
C GLU A 173 8.32 -0.74 15.02
N SER A 174 7.78 -1.65 15.82
CA SER A 174 7.14 -1.33 17.09
C SER A 174 8.16 -1.46 18.23
N ASN A 175 8.18 -0.50 19.16
CA ASN A 175 9.08 -0.55 20.31
C ASN A 175 8.42 -1.30 21.47
N LEU A 176 8.95 -2.48 21.80
CA LEU A 176 8.49 -3.34 22.88
C LEU A 176 9.43 -3.29 24.11
N ASP A 177 10.45 -2.41 24.12
CA ASP A 177 11.44 -2.29 25.23
C ASP A 177 10.80 -2.01 26.62
N HIS A 178 9.53 -1.58 26.66
CA HIS A 178 8.81 -1.29 27.91
C HIS A 178 8.13 -2.52 28.53
N PHE A 179 8.00 -3.63 27.80
CA PHE A 179 7.49 -4.88 28.33
C PHE A 179 8.59 -5.63 29.08
N ALA A 180 8.22 -6.39 30.11
CA ALA A 180 9.14 -7.23 30.87
C ALA A 180 9.58 -8.45 30.06
N HIS A 181 8.65 -9.06 29.31
CA HIS A 181 8.90 -10.23 28.48
C HIS A 181 8.16 -10.14 27.14
N VAL A 182 8.78 -10.68 26.10
CA VAL A 182 8.14 -10.93 24.80
C VAL A 182 8.12 -12.44 24.58
N ILE A 183 6.93 -13.00 24.37
CA ILE A 183 6.70 -14.44 24.33
C ILE A 183 5.99 -14.80 23.03
N ALA A 184 6.48 -15.79 22.30
CA ALA A 184 5.73 -16.38 21.19
C ALA A 184 5.07 -17.71 21.62
N ILE A 185 3.82 -17.90 21.20
CA ILE A 185 3.01 -19.10 21.43
C ILE A 185 2.90 -19.86 20.11
N PRO A 186 3.69 -20.94 19.92
CA PRO A 186 3.58 -21.79 18.74
C PRO A 186 2.25 -22.53 18.64
N ASP A 187 1.97 -23.02 17.43
CA ASP A 187 0.65 -23.52 17.06
C ASP A 187 0.21 -24.78 17.83
N LYS A 188 1.14 -25.65 18.25
CA LYS A 188 0.81 -26.92 18.92
C LYS A 188 0.91 -26.86 20.45
N VAL A 189 1.10 -25.68 21.04
CA VAL A 189 1.01 -25.52 22.49
C VAL A 189 -0.42 -25.83 22.94
N THR A 190 -0.58 -26.72 23.92
CA THR A 190 -1.88 -27.06 24.48
C THR A 190 -2.36 -26.00 25.48
N GLU A 191 -3.67 -25.87 25.69
CA GLU A 191 -4.24 -24.85 26.58
C GLU A 191 -3.72 -24.92 28.02
N GLU A 192 -3.46 -26.12 28.53
CA GLU A 192 -2.89 -26.36 29.86
C GLU A 192 -1.51 -25.70 30.03
N ASN A 193 -0.79 -25.51 28.93
CA ASN A 193 0.54 -24.90 28.88
C ASN A 193 0.52 -23.44 28.43
N PHE A 194 -0.66 -22.83 28.28
CA PHE A 194 -0.74 -21.41 27.97
C PHE A 194 -0.19 -20.56 29.10
N PRO A 195 0.58 -19.50 28.79
CA PRO A 195 1.04 -18.58 29.81
C PRO A 195 -0.15 -17.83 30.40
N HIS A 196 -0.05 -17.46 31.69
CA HIS A 196 -0.96 -16.47 32.24
C HIS A 196 -0.70 -15.12 31.56
N VAL A 197 -1.72 -14.60 30.86
CA VAL A 197 -1.61 -13.33 30.12
C VAL A 197 -1.56 -12.17 31.11
N HIS A 198 -0.46 -11.44 31.12
CA HIS A 198 -0.24 -10.31 32.00
C HIS A 198 0.12 -9.05 31.19
N ILE A 199 -0.40 -7.90 31.61
CA ILE A 199 -0.25 -6.61 30.90
C ILE A 199 1.20 -6.13 30.78
N SER A 200 2.10 -6.61 31.64
CA SER A 200 3.53 -6.28 31.59
C SER A 200 4.29 -7.03 30.50
N ASN A 201 3.66 -8.01 29.83
CA ASN A 201 4.30 -8.86 28.84
C ASN A 201 3.64 -8.66 27.48
N PHE A 202 4.35 -8.98 26.40
CA PHE A 202 3.84 -8.96 25.05
C PHE A 202 3.84 -10.37 24.45
N TYR A 203 2.80 -10.71 23.70
CA TYR A 203 2.57 -12.06 23.21
C TYR A 203 2.37 -12.08 21.70
N PHE A 204 3.13 -12.91 21.01
CA PHE A 204 2.89 -13.26 19.61
C PHE A 204 2.20 -14.62 19.54
N SER A 205 0.97 -14.67 19.04
CA SER A 205 0.23 -15.92 18.92
C SER A 205 0.28 -16.45 17.49
N PHE A 206 0.71 -17.71 17.34
CA PHE A 206 0.42 -18.52 16.16
C PHE A 206 -0.69 -19.55 16.44
N ASN A 207 -1.15 -19.64 17.69
CA ASN A 207 -2.10 -20.65 18.13
C ASN A 207 -3.53 -20.09 18.08
N ASP A 208 -4.43 -20.84 17.44
CA ASP A 208 -5.82 -20.39 17.22
C ASP A 208 -6.64 -20.38 18.52
N LEU A 209 -6.47 -21.38 19.40
CA LEU A 209 -7.15 -21.43 20.70
C LEU A 209 -6.70 -20.30 21.63
N PHE A 210 -5.39 -20.00 21.66
CA PHE A 210 -4.87 -18.87 22.41
C PHE A 210 -5.40 -17.55 21.87
N THR A 211 -5.49 -17.42 20.54
CA THR A 211 -6.03 -16.24 19.87
C THR A 211 -7.52 -16.06 20.17
N GLU A 212 -8.30 -17.14 20.17
CA GLU A 212 -9.73 -17.09 20.53
C GLU A 212 -9.93 -16.58 21.96
N LYS A 213 -9.08 -17.02 22.89
CA LYS A 213 -9.19 -16.68 24.32
C LYS A 213 -8.65 -15.28 24.67
N TYR A 214 -7.57 -14.86 24.01
CA TYR A 214 -6.80 -13.67 24.42
C TYR A 214 -6.51 -12.67 23.28
N GLY A 215 -6.93 -12.93 22.05
CA GLY A 215 -6.59 -12.11 20.88
C GLY A 215 -7.16 -10.69 20.91
N THR A 216 -8.12 -10.40 21.78
CA THR A 216 -8.67 -9.05 21.99
C THR A 216 -7.79 -8.17 22.87
N TYR A 217 -6.80 -8.74 23.56
CA TYR A 217 -5.90 -8.02 24.45
C TYR A 217 -4.87 -7.24 23.62
N ARG A 218 -4.64 -5.97 23.97
CA ARG A 218 -3.74 -5.07 23.21
C ARG A 218 -2.29 -5.53 23.13
N ASN A 219 -1.86 -6.33 24.10
CA ASN A 219 -0.51 -6.90 24.18
C ASN A 219 -0.43 -8.32 23.58
N VAL A 220 -1.47 -8.77 22.87
CA VAL A 220 -1.49 -10.03 22.13
C VAL A 220 -1.64 -9.71 20.65
N VAL A 221 -0.72 -10.20 19.83
CA VAL A 221 -0.74 -10.05 18.36
C VAL A 221 -0.72 -11.41 17.71
N THR A 222 -1.72 -11.69 16.88
CA THR A 222 -1.78 -12.92 16.09
C THR A 222 -1.03 -12.77 14.77
N ILE A 223 -0.18 -13.75 14.48
CA ILE A 223 0.58 -13.85 13.22
C ILE A 223 -0.03 -14.97 12.37
N GLY A 224 -0.31 -14.68 11.10
CA GLY A 224 -0.90 -15.63 10.18
C GLY A 224 0.10 -16.73 9.78
N LYS A 225 -0.37 -17.98 9.73
CA LYS A 225 0.41 -19.17 9.37
C LYS A 225 0.18 -19.65 7.94
N THR A 226 -0.97 -19.29 7.38
CA THR A 226 -1.42 -19.70 6.05
C THR A 226 -1.78 -18.48 5.19
N LYS A 227 -1.83 -18.67 3.86
CA LYS A 227 -2.26 -17.61 2.93
C LYS A 227 -3.70 -17.17 3.22
N ASP A 228 -4.59 -18.10 3.53
CA ASP A 228 -5.98 -17.81 3.86
C ASP A 228 -6.10 -16.92 5.10
N GLU A 229 -5.37 -17.26 6.17
CA GLU A 229 -5.30 -16.44 7.39
C GLU A 229 -4.85 -15.00 7.12
N VAL A 230 -3.84 -14.82 6.27
CA VAL A 230 -3.30 -13.49 5.97
C VAL A 230 -4.20 -12.70 5.01
N VAL A 231 -4.77 -13.36 4.00
CA VAL A 231 -5.51 -12.71 2.91
C VAL A 231 -7.01 -12.58 3.20
N ASN A 232 -7.64 -13.62 3.75
CA ASN A 232 -9.09 -13.62 3.98
C ASN A 232 -9.45 -13.30 5.43
N GLN A 233 -8.59 -13.64 6.39
CA GLN A 233 -8.80 -13.33 7.82
C GLN A 233 -7.98 -12.12 8.31
N PHE A 234 -7.30 -11.43 7.39
CA PHE A 234 -6.56 -10.19 7.64
C PHE A 234 -5.47 -10.27 8.73
N ARG A 235 -4.97 -11.47 9.04
CA ARG A 235 -3.88 -11.64 10.02
C ARG A 235 -2.58 -11.05 9.50
N LEU A 236 -1.71 -10.61 10.41
CA LEU A 236 -0.41 -10.06 10.04
C LEU A 236 0.50 -11.19 9.54
N PRO A 237 1.12 -11.06 8.35
CA PRO A 237 2.06 -12.07 7.86
C PRO A 237 3.37 -12.11 8.65
N PHE A 238 3.75 -10.96 9.22
CA PHE A 238 4.92 -10.80 10.06
C PHE A 238 4.76 -9.57 10.96
N PHE A 239 5.64 -9.45 11.96
CA PHE A 239 5.74 -8.29 12.82
C PHE A 239 7.21 -7.92 13.05
N VAL A 240 7.54 -6.64 12.91
CA VAL A 240 8.88 -6.09 13.15
C VAL A 240 8.89 -5.29 14.45
N PHE A 241 9.87 -5.58 15.31
CA PHE A 241 9.89 -5.01 16.65
C PHE A 241 11.29 -4.80 17.21
N LYS A 242 11.37 -3.89 18.18
CA LYS A 242 12.54 -3.65 18.99
C LYS A 242 12.31 -4.18 20.41
N PHE A 243 13.25 -4.94 20.94
CA PHE A 243 13.23 -5.43 22.32
C PHE A 243 14.67 -5.54 22.86
N HIS A 244 14.89 -5.15 24.11
CA HIS A 244 16.23 -4.99 24.71
C HIS A 244 17.24 -4.28 23.79
N HIS A 245 16.78 -3.22 23.10
CA HIS A 245 17.59 -2.46 22.15
C HIS A 245 18.11 -3.22 20.93
N LYS A 246 17.61 -4.43 20.69
CA LYS A 246 17.84 -5.23 19.49
C LYS A 246 16.60 -5.23 18.61
N HIS A 247 16.80 -5.55 17.33
CA HIS A 247 15.77 -5.47 16.29
C HIS A 247 15.47 -6.85 15.74
N PHE A 248 14.19 -7.19 15.71
CA PHE A 248 13.70 -8.52 15.41
C PHE A 248 12.54 -8.48 14.43
N LEU A 249 12.36 -9.57 13.71
CA LEU A 249 11.19 -9.87 12.90
C LEU A 249 10.63 -11.22 13.34
N ILE A 250 9.32 -11.32 13.51
CA ILE A 250 8.63 -12.59 13.75
C ILE A 250 7.62 -12.88 12.64
N SER A 251 7.62 -14.11 12.13
CA SER A 251 6.79 -14.55 11.00
C SER A 251 6.58 -16.06 11.02
N ALA A 252 5.72 -16.60 10.15
CA ALA A 252 5.58 -18.05 10.01
C ALA A 252 6.83 -18.69 9.37
N TYR A 253 7.33 -18.09 8.28
CA TYR A 253 8.47 -18.56 7.50
C TYR A 253 9.55 -17.47 7.37
N PRO A 254 10.82 -17.82 7.09
CA PRO A 254 11.89 -16.85 6.92
C PRO A 254 11.61 -15.88 5.76
N VAL A 255 11.69 -14.58 6.04
CA VAL A 255 11.50 -13.53 5.05
C VAL A 255 12.85 -13.15 4.44
N ARG A 256 12.90 -13.04 3.11
CA ARG A 256 14.12 -12.66 2.40
C ARG A 256 14.45 -11.17 2.56
N ASN A 257 15.74 -10.83 2.57
CA ASN A 257 16.20 -9.43 2.64
C ASN A 257 15.59 -8.58 1.52
N GLU A 258 15.46 -9.13 0.31
CA GLU A 258 14.88 -8.44 -0.85
C GLU A 258 13.42 -8.00 -0.64
N MET A 259 12.69 -8.63 0.28
CA MET A 259 11.32 -8.27 0.64
C MET A 259 11.25 -7.24 1.77
N LEU A 260 12.35 -7.02 2.49
CA LEU A 260 12.46 -6.13 3.65
C LEU A 260 13.20 -4.82 3.30
N ASP A 261 14.08 -4.90 2.30
CA ASP A 261 14.98 -3.83 1.89
C ASP A 261 14.31 -2.79 0.99
N PRO A 262 14.79 -1.53 1.03
CA PRO A 262 15.80 -1.04 1.96
C PRO A 262 15.24 -0.88 3.38
N ILE A 263 16.03 -1.32 4.37
CA ILE A 263 15.77 -1.03 5.78
C ILE A 263 16.43 0.30 6.14
N LYS A 264 15.63 1.27 6.60
CA LYS A 264 16.07 2.65 6.88
C LYS A 264 15.82 3.00 8.33
N LYS A 265 16.77 3.68 8.97
CA LYS A 265 16.61 4.21 10.34
C LYS A 265 16.24 5.70 10.27
N VAL A 266 15.08 6.07 10.81
CA VAL A 266 14.62 7.46 10.88
C VAL A 266 14.24 7.78 12.32
N LYS A 267 14.90 8.79 12.92
CA LYS A 267 14.68 9.19 14.33
C LYS A 267 14.70 7.99 15.30
N SER A 268 15.70 7.12 15.16
CA SER A 268 15.90 5.90 15.96
C SER A 268 14.88 4.78 15.80
N VAL A 269 13.97 4.88 14.82
CA VAL A 269 13.02 3.82 14.47
C VAL A 269 13.39 3.25 13.11
N TRP A 270 13.54 1.93 13.03
CA TRP A 270 13.73 1.25 11.75
C TRP A 270 12.44 1.12 10.96
N SER A 271 12.59 1.24 9.65
CA SER A 271 11.51 1.14 8.69
C SER A 271 11.91 0.19 7.57
N TYR A 272 11.00 -0.71 7.20
CA TYR A 272 11.18 -1.81 6.26
C TYR A 272 10.31 -1.53 5.03
N SER A 273 10.87 -1.71 3.83
CA SER A 273 10.19 -1.33 2.58
C SER A 273 9.33 -2.48 2.05
N THR A 274 8.34 -2.89 2.83
CA THR A 274 7.53 -4.09 2.57
C THR A 274 6.25 -3.81 1.77
N GLY A 275 5.87 -2.54 1.59
CA GLY A 275 4.53 -2.18 1.10
C GLY A 275 4.24 -2.48 -0.36
N LEU A 276 5.19 -3.00 -1.15
CA LEU A 276 4.92 -3.47 -2.52
C LEU A 276 4.91 -4.99 -2.63
N ALA A 277 5.30 -5.71 -1.58
CA ALA A 277 5.21 -7.17 -1.53
C ALA A 277 3.77 -7.60 -1.26
N ASN A 278 3.32 -8.67 -1.92
CA ASN A 278 2.02 -9.24 -1.63
C ASN A 278 2.08 -9.89 -0.22
N PRO A 279 1.09 -9.64 0.67
CA PRO A 279 1.02 -10.29 1.98
C PRO A 279 1.15 -11.81 1.94
N ALA A 280 0.63 -12.47 0.90
CA ALA A 280 0.71 -13.92 0.74
C ALA A 280 2.15 -14.41 0.46
N ASP A 281 3.01 -13.59 -0.14
CA ASP A 281 4.38 -13.99 -0.48
C ASP A 281 5.26 -14.15 0.77
N PHE A 282 4.91 -13.50 1.89
CA PHE A 282 5.61 -13.67 3.17
C PHE A 282 5.40 -15.06 3.78
N LEU A 283 4.48 -15.85 3.23
CA LEU A 283 4.15 -17.20 3.69
C LEU A 283 4.82 -18.27 2.82
N GLU A 284 5.59 -17.85 1.81
CA GLU A 284 6.34 -18.75 0.94
C GLU A 284 7.63 -19.25 1.60
N GLN A 285 8.01 -20.48 1.27
CA GLN A 285 9.22 -21.12 1.79
C GLN A 285 10.43 -20.79 0.92
N PHE A 286 10.91 -19.55 1.02
CA PHE A 286 12.13 -19.15 0.31
C PHE A 286 13.41 -19.60 1.04
N PRO A 287 14.52 -19.80 0.31
CA PRO A 287 15.83 -19.95 0.92
C PRO A 287 16.20 -18.72 1.74
N GLN A 288 16.74 -18.95 2.94
CA GLN A 288 17.15 -17.88 3.84
C GLN A 288 18.29 -17.04 3.27
N SER A 289 18.20 -15.72 3.43
CA SER A 289 19.27 -14.79 3.11
C SER A 289 20.50 -15.05 3.99
N ARG A 290 21.70 -14.92 3.41
CA ARG A 290 22.98 -15.05 4.09
C ARG A 290 23.91 -13.90 3.64
N PRO A 291 24.24 -12.93 4.52
CA PRO A 291 23.72 -12.73 5.88
C PRO A 291 22.25 -12.26 5.89
N GLN A 292 21.58 -12.39 7.04
CA GLN A 292 20.28 -11.76 7.26
C GLN A 292 20.48 -10.30 7.69
N HIS A 293 19.66 -9.39 7.16
CA HIS A 293 19.72 -7.96 7.55
C HIS A 293 18.98 -7.66 8.87
N VAL A 294 18.07 -8.54 9.30
CA VAL A 294 17.37 -8.47 10.59
C VAL A 294 17.30 -9.87 11.19
N HIS A 295 17.39 -9.98 12.52
CA HIS A 295 17.27 -11.26 13.21
C HIS A 295 15.81 -11.73 13.18
N GLN A 296 15.57 -12.98 12.81
CA GLN A 296 14.22 -13.49 12.59
C GLN A 296 13.86 -14.68 13.49
N PHE A 297 12.68 -14.62 14.10
CA PHE A 297 12.00 -15.75 14.73
C PHE A 297 10.93 -16.26 13.77
N ASN A 298 11.05 -17.51 13.33
CA ASN A 298 10.13 -18.09 12.35
C ASN A 298 9.43 -19.30 12.95
N LEU A 299 8.09 -19.36 12.92
CA LEU A 299 7.31 -20.48 13.45
C LEU A 299 7.84 -21.84 12.96
N CYS A 300 8.18 -21.94 11.67
CA CYS A 300 8.68 -23.19 11.07
C CYS A 300 10.01 -23.70 11.65
N LYS A 301 10.71 -22.89 12.46
CA LYS A 301 11.95 -23.24 13.14
C LYS A 301 11.81 -23.34 14.67
N LEU A 302 10.65 -22.96 15.21
CA LEU A 302 10.39 -23.06 16.65
C LEU A 302 10.02 -24.49 17.03
N HIS A 303 10.24 -24.84 18.29
CA HIS A 303 9.61 -26.03 18.87
C HIS A 303 8.10 -25.83 18.86
N PRO A 304 7.32 -26.71 18.21
CA PRO A 304 5.92 -26.43 17.91
C PRO A 304 5.01 -26.48 19.13
N ASP A 305 5.46 -27.09 20.23
CA ASP A 305 4.73 -27.38 21.46
C ASP A 305 5.27 -26.63 22.69
N ARG A 306 6.24 -25.72 22.50
CA ARG A 306 6.93 -25.04 23.60
C ARG A 306 6.93 -23.53 23.41
N LEU A 307 6.64 -22.79 24.48
CA LEU A 307 6.73 -21.33 24.47
C LEU A 307 8.15 -20.86 24.14
N LEU A 308 8.24 -19.82 23.32
CA LEU A 308 9.50 -19.12 23.05
C LEU A 308 9.54 -17.84 23.87
N HIS A 309 10.52 -17.73 24.75
CA HIS A 309 10.85 -16.47 25.43
C HIS A 309 11.95 -15.75 24.64
N ILE A 310 11.64 -14.54 24.18
CA ILE A 310 12.58 -13.68 23.44
C ILE A 310 13.29 -12.78 24.45
N TRP A 311 14.62 -12.70 24.35
CA TRP A 311 15.52 -11.96 25.25
C TRP A 311 16.47 -11.02 24.50
#